data_AF-V9E8Q8-F1
#
_entry.id   AF-V9E8Q8-F1
#
_cell.length_a   1.000
_cell.length_b   1.000
_cell.length_c   1.000
_cell.angle_alpha   90.00
_cell.angle_beta   90.00
_cell.angle_gamma   90.00
#
_symmetry.space_group_name_H-M   'P 1'
#
loop_
_entity.id
_entity.type
_entity.pdbx_description
1 polymer ?
#
loop_
_entity_poly.entity_id
_entity_poly.type
_entity_poly.pdbx_seq_one_letter_code
_entity_poly.pdbx_strand_id
1 'polypeptide(L)'
;MEAAPDPPSEPPPLPEELAIEGLLDEVFSAPKQRRMHYSMKQKRDVLLATLGLGIREAARVQKIPRRTLESWLEKKEDIFAFRGSEKTLSRASGRPEIIPFKVELIAFMKDKRRESLPLTASIMAAYIRDEYSEWQEDYAAGKKDIYTAYQSLQRLLQRFAYRHGFVQRTPHGLK
;
A
#
# COMPACT_ATOMS: atom_id res chain seq x y z
N MET A 1 -21.87 73.50 -15.45
CA MET A 1 -21.57 72.30 -14.66
C MET A 1 -21.69 71.13 -15.61
N GLU A 2 -20.58 70.59 -16.10
CA GLU A 2 -20.57 69.25 -16.68
C GLU A 2 -19.40 68.54 -16.00
N ALA A 3 -19.74 67.55 -15.19
CA ALA A 3 -18.82 66.78 -14.39
C ALA A 3 -17.95 65.92 -15.30
N ALA A 4 -16.65 65.89 -15.04
CA ALA A 4 -15.73 64.96 -15.68
C ALA A 4 -16.23 63.52 -15.45
N PRO A 5 -16.25 62.65 -16.47
CA PRO A 5 -16.64 61.26 -16.27
C PRO A 5 -15.58 60.55 -15.40
N ASP A 6 -16.04 59.80 -14.40
CA ASP A 6 -15.21 58.94 -13.57
C ASP A 6 -14.32 58.03 -14.43
N PRO A 7 -13.06 57.76 -14.03
CA PRO A 7 -12.20 56.85 -14.76
C PRO A 7 -12.83 55.43 -14.74
N PRO A 8 -12.75 54.68 -15.85
CA PRO A 8 -13.33 53.35 -15.92
C PRO A 8 -12.64 52.44 -14.90
N SER A 9 -13.44 51.83 -14.02
CA SER A 9 -13.05 50.76 -13.12
C SER A 9 -12.19 49.74 -13.86
N GLU A 10 -11.00 49.45 -13.34
CA GLU A 10 -10.13 48.41 -13.89
C GLU A 10 -10.94 47.12 -14.13
N PRO A 11 -10.91 46.55 -15.35
CA PRO A 11 -11.61 45.31 -15.62
C PRO A 11 -11.05 44.23 -14.70
N PRO A 12 -11.90 43.34 -14.15
CA PRO A 12 -11.42 42.24 -13.34
C PRO A 12 -10.40 41.44 -14.16
N PRO A 13 -9.28 41.03 -13.55
CA PRO A 13 -8.19 40.36 -14.25
C PRO A 13 -8.73 39.18 -15.05
N LEU A 14 -8.26 39.09 -16.29
CA LEU A 14 -8.75 38.12 -17.25
C LEU A 14 -8.53 36.70 -16.71
N PRO A 15 -9.41 35.73 -17.04
CA PRO A 15 -9.32 34.36 -16.54
C PRO A 15 -7.97 33.68 -16.85
N GLU A 16 -7.27 34.17 -17.87
CA GLU A 16 -5.92 33.72 -18.23
C GLU A 16 -4.86 34.13 -17.20
N GLU A 17 -4.98 35.31 -16.58
CA GLU A 17 -4.04 35.78 -15.54
C GLU A 17 -4.23 34.99 -14.23
N LEU A 18 -5.48 34.72 -13.85
CA LEU A 18 -5.80 33.86 -12.70
C LEU A 18 -5.32 32.41 -12.91
N ALA A 19 -5.38 31.92 -14.16
CA ALA A 19 -4.86 30.60 -14.51
C ALA A 19 -3.33 30.55 -14.42
N ILE A 20 -2.64 31.64 -14.78
CA ILE A 20 -1.18 31.77 -14.65
C ILE A 20 -0.77 31.84 -13.17
N GLU A 21 -1.49 32.62 -12.34
CA GLU A 21 -1.25 32.66 -10.88
C GLU A 21 -1.46 31.29 -10.22
N GLY A 22 -2.55 30.58 -10.56
CA GLY A 22 -2.80 29.23 -10.06
C GLY A 22 -1.73 28.22 -10.48
N LEU A 23 -1.19 28.35 -11.70
CA LEU A 23 -0.10 27.51 -12.18
C LEU A 23 1.22 27.78 -11.44
N LEU A 24 1.51 29.05 -11.13
CA LEU A 24 2.69 29.43 -10.35
C LEU A 24 2.60 28.89 -8.91
N ASP A 25 1.43 29.00 -8.27
CA ASP A 25 1.21 28.43 -6.93
C ASP A 25 1.37 26.89 -6.91
N GLU A 26 0.99 26.20 -7.99
CA GLU A 26 1.17 24.75 -8.11
C GLU A 26 2.65 24.37 -8.32
N VAL A 27 3.40 25.17 -9.09
CA VAL A 27 4.85 24.98 -9.34
C VAL A 27 5.70 25.33 -8.12
N PHE A 28 5.30 26.33 -7.33
CA PHE A 28 5.97 26.74 -6.08
C PHE A 28 5.43 26.03 -4.83
N SER A 29 4.42 25.16 -4.98
CA SER A 29 3.92 24.34 -3.88
C SER A 29 5.01 23.42 -3.36
N ALA A 30 5.31 23.54 -2.06
CA ALA A 30 6.33 22.72 -1.42
C ALA A 30 6.07 21.22 -1.68
N PRO A 31 7.08 20.44 -2.08
CA PRO A 31 6.88 19.03 -2.39
C PRO A 31 6.28 18.33 -1.17
N LYS A 32 5.12 17.69 -1.35
CA LYS A 32 4.47 16.90 -0.30
C LYS A 32 5.52 15.96 0.32
N GLN A 33 5.81 16.15 1.61
CA GLN A 33 6.82 15.35 2.31
C GLN A 33 6.50 13.87 2.15
N ARG A 34 7.37 13.17 1.42
CA ARG A 34 7.27 11.71 1.27
C ARG A 34 7.43 11.10 2.65
N ARG A 35 6.47 10.26 3.06
CA ARG A 35 6.58 9.52 4.32
C ARG A 35 7.86 8.68 4.29
N MET A 36 8.74 8.92 5.25
CA MET A 36 9.94 8.10 5.42
C MET A 36 9.53 6.73 5.93
N HIS A 37 9.94 5.69 5.22
CA HIS A 37 9.72 4.31 5.62
C HIS A 37 10.96 3.78 6.34
N TYR A 38 10.75 3.17 7.50
CA TYR A 38 11.82 2.64 8.34
C TYR A 38 11.66 1.12 8.48
N SER A 39 12.73 0.37 8.21
CA SER A 39 12.74 -1.08 8.38
C SER A 39 12.70 -1.49 9.85
N MET A 40 12.31 -2.73 10.14
CA MET A 40 12.31 -3.21 11.53
C MET A 40 13.72 -3.23 12.13
N LYS A 41 14.73 -3.55 11.31
CA LYS A 41 16.14 -3.44 11.70
C LYS A 41 16.50 -2.01 12.15
N GLN A 42 16.20 -1.02 11.30
CA GLN A 42 16.50 0.39 11.60
C GLN A 42 15.81 0.85 12.89
N LYS A 43 14.56 0.43 13.12
CA LYS A 43 13.86 0.74 14.36
C LYS A 43 14.55 0.18 15.59
N ARG A 44 14.97 -1.09 15.54
CA ARG A 44 15.67 -1.76 16.65
C ARG A 44 17.03 -1.12 16.91
N ASP A 45 17.83 -0.92 15.86
CA ASP A 45 19.15 -0.30 15.95
C ASP A 45 19.07 1.09 16.58
N VAL A 46 18.08 1.88 16.16
CA VAL A 46 17.82 3.21 16.73
C VAL A 46 17.38 3.10 18.18
N LEU A 47 16.40 2.24 18.50
CA LEU A 47 15.92 2.08 19.88
C LEU A 47 17.06 1.67 20.82
N LEU A 48 17.95 0.75 20.39
CA LEU A 48 19.14 0.36 21.13
C LEU A 48 20.11 1.54 21.31
N ALA A 49 20.38 2.30 20.25
CA ALA A 49 21.27 3.46 20.31
C ALA A 49 20.68 4.66 21.07
N THR A 50 19.37 4.68 21.30
CA THR A 50 18.70 5.69 22.13
C THR A 50 18.62 5.33 23.62
N LEU A 51 19.00 4.10 24.02
CA LEU A 51 19.00 3.69 25.42
C LEU A 51 19.93 4.60 26.24
N GLY A 52 19.35 5.35 27.17
CA GLY A 52 20.09 6.28 28.04
C GLY A 52 20.19 7.72 27.52
N LEU A 53 19.71 8.01 26.31
CA LEU A 53 19.63 9.38 25.76
C LEU A 53 18.24 9.98 25.97
N GLY A 54 18.18 11.30 26.21
CA GLY A 54 16.92 12.02 26.20
C GLY A 54 16.30 12.02 24.79
N ILE A 55 14.97 11.94 24.67
CA ILE A 55 14.26 11.84 23.38
C ILE A 55 14.70 12.93 22.38
N ARG A 56 14.90 14.16 22.87
CA ARG A 56 15.32 15.31 22.05
C ARG A 56 16.74 15.14 21.50
N GLU A 57 17.65 14.64 22.32
CA GLU A 57 19.04 14.39 21.93
C GLU A 57 19.11 13.21 20.96
N ALA A 58 18.37 12.14 21.26
CA ALA A 58 18.29 10.95 20.43
C ALA A 58 17.72 11.26 19.03
N ALA A 59 16.71 12.13 18.93
CA ALA A 59 16.17 12.62 17.66
C ALA A 59 17.22 13.34 16.81
N ARG A 60 18.07 14.16 17.46
CA ARG A 60 19.14 14.90 16.79
C ARG A 60 20.24 13.97 16.29
N VAL A 61 20.69 13.03 17.12
CA VAL A 61 21.77 12.08 16.80
C VAL A 61 21.35 11.12 15.69
N GLN A 62 20.13 10.56 15.79
CA GLN A 62 19.62 9.56 14.86
C GLN A 62 18.97 10.16 13.60
N LYS A 63 18.83 11.50 13.55
CA LYS A 63 18.14 12.23 12.47
C LYS A 63 16.72 11.71 12.22
N ILE A 64 16.01 11.31 13.28
CA ILE A 64 14.64 10.83 13.22
C ILE A 64 13.71 11.88 13.84
N PRO A 65 12.58 12.22 13.20
CA PRO A 65 11.61 13.14 13.78
C PRO A 65 11.18 12.68 15.18
N ARG A 66 11.12 13.63 16.13
CA ARG A 66 10.79 13.36 17.54
C ARG A 66 9.50 12.53 17.69
N ARG A 67 8.42 12.91 17.00
CA ARG A 67 7.14 12.17 17.03
C ARG A 67 7.26 10.72 16.56
N THR A 68 8.17 10.45 15.62
CA THR A 68 8.41 9.10 15.13
C THR A 68 9.11 8.24 16.18
N LEU A 69 10.13 8.79 16.86
CA LEU A 69 10.80 8.10 17.97
C LEU A 69 9.86 7.84 19.15
N GLU A 70 9.03 8.81 19.50
CA GLU A 70 8.03 8.68 20.57
C GLU A 70 7.06 7.53 20.29
N SER A 71 6.52 7.45 19.07
CA SER A 71 5.65 6.33 18.68
C SER A 71 6.37 4.96 18.63
N TRP A 72 7.68 4.94 18.41
CA TRP A 72 8.45 3.69 18.47
C TRP A 72 8.75 3.27 19.90
N LEU A 73 8.99 4.22 20.80
CA LEU A 73 9.17 3.94 22.23
C LEU A 73 7.89 3.38 22.86
N GLU A 74 6.72 3.94 22.51
CA GLU A 74 5.41 3.39 22.90
C GLU A 74 5.23 1.93 22.44
N LYS A 75 5.70 1.60 21.24
CA LYS A 75 5.57 0.27 20.61
C LYS A 75 6.85 -0.54 20.70
N LYS A 76 7.74 -0.24 21.65
CA LYS A 76 9.07 -0.88 21.73
C LYS A 76 8.94 -2.39 21.84
N GLU A 77 8.02 -2.86 22.67
CA GLU A 77 7.82 -4.28 22.95
C GLU A 77 7.35 -5.01 21.70
N ASP A 78 6.39 -4.45 20.96
CA ASP A 78 5.94 -4.98 19.66
C ASP A 78 7.08 -5.02 18.62
N ILE A 79 7.91 -3.97 18.57
CA ILE A 79 9.04 -3.86 17.63
C ILE A 79 10.09 -4.94 17.93
N PHE A 80 10.39 -5.20 19.20
CA PHE A 80 11.32 -6.25 19.61
C PHE A 80 10.72 -7.66 19.50
N ALA A 81 9.43 -7.83 19.82
CA ALA A 81 8.73 -9.11 19.74
C ALA A 81 8.45 -9.58 18.29
N PHE A 82 8.51 -8.69 17.30
CA PHE A 82 8.26 -9.03 15.90
C PHE A 82 9.20 -10.13 15.37
N ARG A 83 8.66 -11.31 15.05
CA ARG A 83 9.37 -12.48 14.51
C ARG A 83 9.51 -12.54 12.99
N GLY A 84 9.00 -11.54 12.26
CA GLY A 84 9.05 -11.49 10.79
C GLY A 84 10.38 -10.96 10.23
N SER A 85 10.45 -10.73 8.92
CA SER A 85 11.67 -10.26 8.24
C SER A 85 12.09 -8.85 8.70
N GLU A 86 13.37 -8.70 9.06
CA GLU A 86 13.92 -7.42 9.53
C GLU A 86 14.04 -6.36 8.43
N LYS A 87 14.03 -6.79 7.15
CA LYS A 87 14.02 -5.92 5.97
C LYS A 87 12.63 -5.33 5.69
N THR A 88 11.59 -5.80 6.39
CA THR A 88 10.23 -5.32 6.19
C THR A 88 10.10 -3.88 6.71
N LEU A 89 9.61 -2.98 5.84
CA LEU A 89 9.23 -1.64 6.21
C LEU A 89 8.08 -1.70 7.23
N SER A 90 8.20 -0.92 8.29
CA SER A 90 7.27 -0.80 9.42
C SER A 90 5.83 -1.22 9.13
N ARG A 91 5.42 -2.35 9.69
CA ARG A 91 4.02 -2.83 9.75
C ARG A 91 3.25 -2.68 8.42
N ALA A 92 3.60 -3.54 7.48
CA ALA A 92 2.57 -4.35 6.85
C ALA A 92 2.78 -5.80 7.34
N SER A 93 2.44 -6.09 8.60
CA SER A 93 1.89 -7.42 8.85
C SER A 93 0.70 -7.50 7.91
N GLY A 94 0.89 -8.19 6.78
CA GLY A 94 0.07 -8.04 5.60
C GLY A 94 -1.39 -8.09 5.98
N ARG A 95 -2.20 -7.21 5.37
CA ARG A 95 -3.67 -7.23 5.45
C ARG A 95 -4.13 -8.68 5.64
N PRO A 96 -4.90 -8.98 6.70
CA PRO A 96 -5.35 -10.34 6.98
C PRO A 96 -5.88 -10.97 5.69
N GLU A 97 -5.54 -12.23 5.49
CA GLU A 97 -5.98 -12.97 4.30
C GLU A 97 -7.50 -12.94 4.26
N ILE A 98 -8.05 -12.40 3.15
CA ILE A 98 -9.49 -12.23 2.96
C ILE A 98 -10.16 -13.59 2.75
N ILE A 99 -9.39 -14.59 2.32
CA ILE A 99 -9.85 -15.94 2.01
C ILE A 99 -9.84 -16.78 3.30
N PRO A 100 -11.00 -17.22 3.81
CA PRO A 100 -11.10 -17.98 5.05
C PRO A 100 -10.58 -19.42 4.90
N PHE A 101 -10.73 -20.02 3.71
CA PHE A 101 -10.33 -21.40 3.37
C PHE A 101 -8.94 -21.48 2.72
N LYS A 102 -7.96 -20.78 3.30
CA LYS A 102 -6.61 -20.69 2.73
C LYS A 102 -5.92 -22.05 2.62
N VAL A 103 -6.17 -22.97 3.55
CA VAL A 103 -5.43 -24.24 3.66
C VAL A 103 -5.85 -25.16 2.51
N GLU A 104 -7.15 -25.23 2.26
CA GLU A 104 -7.81 -25.99 1.22
C GLU A 104 -7.40 -25.46 -0.16
N LEU A 105 -7.42 -24.13 -0.34
CA LEU A 105 -6.97 -23.53 -1.59
C LEU A 105 -5.48 -23.81 -1.86
N ILE A 106 -4.61 -23.78 -0.84
CA ILE A 106 -3.19 -24.15 -0.99
C ILE A 106 -3.03 -25.63 -1.35
N ALA A 107 -3.82 -26.52 -0.76
CA ALA A 107 -3.81 -27.94 -1.09
C ALA A 107 -4.19 -28.17 -2.56
N PHE A 108 -5.31 -27.59 -3.00
CA PHE A 108 -5.74 -27.60 -4.40
C PHE A 108 -4.63 -27.10 -5.35
N MET A 109 -3.98 -25.97 -5.01
CA MET A 109 -2.89 -25.42 -5.81
C MET A 109 -1.66 -26.34 -5.89
N LYS A 110 -1.34 -27.07 -4.81
CA LYS A 110 -0.26 -28.06 -4.80
C LYS A 110 -0.61 -29.26 -5.69
N ASP A 111 -1.85 -29.73 -5.63
CA ASP A 111 -2.31 -30.88 -6.42
C ASP A 111 -2.31 -30.56 -7.90
N LYS A 112 -2.81 -29.38 -8.30
CA LYS A 112 -2.72 -28.91 -9.69
C LYS A 112 -1.29 -28.78 -10.19
N ARG A 113 -0.34 -28.41 -9.33
CA ARG A 113 1.09 -28.42 -9.66
C ARG A 113 1.66 -29.83 -9.81
N ARG A 114 1.21 -30.81 -9.01
CA ARG A 114 1.62 -32.21 -9.15
C ARG A 114 1.14 -32.81 -10.47
N GLU A 115 -0.06 -32.45 -10.89
CA GLU A 115 -0.66 -32.83 -12.18
C GLU A 115 -0.02 -32.11 -13.39
N SER A 116 1.01 -31.28 -13.17
CA SER A 116 1.67 -30.45 -14.21
C SER A 116 0.73 -29.50 -14.96
N LEU A 117 -0.44 -29.19 -14.39
CA LEU A 117 -1.38 -28.27 -14.99
C LEU A 117 -0.97 -26.81 -14.73
N PRO A 118 -1.22 -25.90 -15.68
CA PRO A 118 -0.99 -24.48 -15.47
C PRO A 118 -1.89 -23.99 -14.33
N LEU A 119 -1.28 -23.48 -13.26
CA LEU A 119 -2.03 -22.92 -12.13
C LEU A 119 -2.38 -21.46 -12.42
N THR A 120 -3.56 -21.26 -12.98
CA THR A 120 -4.08 -19.94 -13.37
C THR A 120 -5.09 -19.41 -12.35
N ALA A 121 -5.21 -18.09 -12.23
CA ALA A 121 -6.21 -17.46 -11.36
C ALA A 121 -7.65 -17.83 -11.69
N SER A 122 -7.95 -18.12 -12.97
CA SER A 122 -9.24 -18.64 -13.41
C SER A 122 -9.54 -20.04 -12.86
N ILE A 123 -8.54 -20.92 -12.78
CA ILE A 123 -8.69 -22.28 -12.26
C ILE A 123 -8.93 -22.24 -10.74
N MET A 124 -8.20 -21.37 -10.03
CA MET A 124 -8.48 -21.12 -8.61
C MET A 124 -9.89 -20.52 -8.40
N ALA A 125 -10.33 -19.61 -9.28
CA ALA A 125 -11.67 -19.03 -9.18
C ALA A 125 -12.77 -20.06 -9.48
N ALA A 126 -12.53 -21.01 -10.40
CA ALA A 126 -13.45 -22.11 -10.66
C ALA A 126 -13.60 -23.03 -9.43
N TYR A 127 -12.48 -23.43 -8.81
CA TYR A 127 -12.50 -24.19 -7.57
C TYR A 127 -13.29 -23.49 -6.45
N ILE A 128 -13.10 -22.17 -6.30
CA ILE A 128 -13.85 -21.38 -5.31
C ILE A 128 -15.33 -21.33 -5.64
N ARG A 129 -15.70 -21.19 -6.91
CA ARG A 129 -17.10 -21.19 -7.32
C ARG A 129 -17.78 -22.52 -7.02
N ASP A 130 -17.05 -23.62 -7.18
CA ASP A 130 -17.61 -24.97 -7.06
C ASP A 130 -17.71 -25.41 -5.59
N GLU A 131 -16.72 -25.10 -4.75
CA GLU A 131 -16.65 -25.54 -3.34
C GLU A 131 -17.09 -24.45 -2.33
N TYR A 132 -17.03 -23.18 -2.72
CA TYR A 132 -17.25 -22.01 -1.83
C TYR A 132 -18.10 -20.93 -2.52
N SER A 133 -19.20 -21.34 -3.16
CA SER A 133 -20.12 -20.46 -3.89
C SER A 133 -20.67 -19.32 -3.02
N GLU A 134 -21.14 -19.63 -1.81
CA GLU A 134 -21.67 -18.65 -0.86
C GLU A 134 -20.65 -17.53 -0.56
N TRP A 135 -19.40 -17.91 -0.28
CA TRP A 135 -18.35 -16.93 -0.03
C TRP A 135 -18.04 -16.09 -1.28
N GLN A 136 -18.09 -16.69 -2.46
CA GLN A 136 -17.88 -15.94 -3.71
C GLN A 136 -19.00 -14.93 -3.97
N GLU A 137 -20.25 -15.30 -3.67
CA GLU A 137 -21.41 -14.43 -3.78
C GLU A 137 -21.31 -13.26 -2.80
N ASP A 138 -21.01 -13.53 -1.53
CA ASP A 138 -20.75 -12.50 -0.52
C ASP A 138 -19.61 -11.57 -0.93
N TYR A 139 -18.54 -12.14 -1.48
CA TYR A 139 -17.41 -11.37 -1.98
C TYR A 139 -17.77 -10.50 -3.20
N ALA A 140 -18.78 -10.87 -3.98
CA ALA A 140 -19.28 -10.10 -5.11
C ALA A 140 -20.32 -9.05 -4.72
N ALA A 141 -21.11 -9.29 -3.66
CA ALA A 141 -22.25 -8.45 -3.25
C ALA A 141 -21.90 -6.98 -3.01
N GLY A 142 -20.69 -6.69 -2.51
CA GLY A 142 -20.24 -5.32 -2.24
C GLY A 142 -19.65 -4.56 -3.44
N LYS A 143 -19.73 -5.08 -4.65
CA LYS A 143 -19.02 -4.53 -5.82
C LYS A 143 -19.97 -3.97 -6.86
N LYS A 144 -19.45 -2.99 -7.62
CA LYS A 144 -20.23 -2.22 -8.60
C LYS A 144 -20.84 -3.05 -9.73
N ASP A 145 -20.13 -4.08 -10.19
CA ASP A 145 -20.54 -4.90 -11.33
C ASP A 145 -19.88 -6.29 -11.25
N ILE A 146 -20.51 -7.30 -11.84
CA ILE A 146 -20.07 -8.70 -11.93
C ILE A 146 -18.71 -8.80 -12.60
N TYR A 147 -18.48 -8.06 -13.69
CA TYR A 147 -17.17 -8.05 -14.37
C TYR A 147 -16.07 -7.53 -13.44
N THR A 148 -16.35 -6.43 -12.73
CA THR A 148 -15.44 -5.85 -11.72
C THR A 148 -15.22 -6.81 -10.55
N ALA A 149 -16.26 -7.56 -10.16
CA ALA A 149 -16.19 -8.57 -9.11
C ALA A 149 -15.28 -9.73 -9.47
N TYR A 150 -15.40 -10.26 -10.68
CA TYR A 150 -14.54 -11.32 -11.18
C TYR A 150 -13.10 -10.84 -11.37
N GLN A 151 -12.91 -9.65 -11.94
CA GLN A 151 -11.59 -9.04 -12.13
C GLN A 151 -10.85 -8.75 -10.82
N SER A 152 -11.58 -8.34 -9.77
CA SER A 152 -11.00 -8.17 -8.43
C SER A 152 -10.68 -9.51 -7.77
N LEU A 153 -11.52 -10.54 -7.96
CA LEU A 153 -11.26 -11.90 -7.52
C LEU A 153 -9.98 -12.47 -8.15
N GLN A 154 -9.81 -12.33 -9.47
CA GLN A 154 -8.60 -12.79 -10.15
C GLN A 154 -7.34 -12.14 -9.57
N ARG A 155 -7.36 -10.84 -9.31
CA ARG A 155 -6.23 -10.13 -8.69
C ARG A 155 -5.96 -10.58 -7.25
N LEU A 156 -7.01 -10.87 -6.48
CA LEU A 156 -6.89 -11.43 -5.14
C LEU A 156 -6.16 -12.78 -5.19
N LEU A 157 -6.57 -13.66 -6.11
CA LEU A 157 -6.01 -15.00 -6.27
C LEU A 157 -4.58 -15.01 -6.80
N GLN A 158 -4.23 -14.09 -7.73
CA GLN A 158 -2.84 -13.90 -8.17
C GLN A 158 -1.93 -13.49 -7.01
N ARG A 159 -2.39 -12.56 -6.17
CA ARG A 159 -1.63 -12.11 -4.98
C ARG A 159 -1.52 -13.21 -3.94
N PHE A 160 -2.59 -13.98 -3.75
CA PHE A 160 -2.59 -15.16 -2.88
C PHE A 160 -1.55 -16.17 -3.35
N ALA A 161 -1.58 -16.55 -4.63
CA ALA A 161 -0.61 -17.47 -5.20
C ALA A 161 0.84 -17.00 -5.03
N TYR A 162 1.11 -15.74 -5.36
CA TYR A 162 2.43 -15.14 -5.16
C TYR A 162 2.88 -15.18 -3.70
N ARG A 163 2.00 -14.83 -2.77
CA ARG A 163 2.28 -14.85 -1.32
C ARG A 163 2.64 -16.23 -0.80
N HIS A 164 2.06 -17.28 -1.37
CA HIS A 164 2.32 -18.67 -0.98
C HIS A 164 3.40 -19.37 -1.84
N GLY A 165 4.19 -18.61 -2.62
CA GLY A 165 5.33 -19.14 -3.38
C GLY A 165 4.97 -19.78 -4.72
N PHE A 166 3.75 -19.56 -5.21
CA PHE A 166 3.32 -20.04 -6.51
C PHE A 166 3.59 -18.99 -7.59
N VAL A 167 4.84 -18.97 -8.08
CA VAL A 167 5.26 -18.15 -9.23
C VAL A 167 5.21 -18.99 -10.51
N GLN A 168 4.81 -18.40 -11.65
CA GLN A 168 4.95 -19.06 -12.94
C GLN A 168 6.42 -19.47 -13.14
N ARG A 169 6.67 -20.73 -13.50
CA ARG A 169 8.00 -21.12 -13.96
C ARG A 169 8.21 -20.43 -15.30
N THR A 170 8.97 -19.33 -15.32
CA THR A 170 9.53 -18.84 -16.57
C THR A 170 10.32 -20.01 -17.17
N PRO A 171 10.07 -20.43 -18.42
CA PRO A 171 10.93 -21.42 -19.05
C PRO A 171 12.34 -20.81 -19.09
N HIS A 172 13.24 -21.33 -18.26
CA HIS A 172 14.66 -21.06 -18.39
C HIS A 172 15.13 -21.78 -19.65
N GLY A 173 15.16 -21.07 -20.77
CA GLY A 173 15.54 -21.66 -22.06
C GLY A 173 15.46 -20.74 -23.29
N LEU A 174 15.58 -19.42 -23.13
CA LEU A 174 15.84 -18.52 -24.26
C LEU A 174 17.01 -17.59 -23.88
N LYS A 175 18.22 -18.12 -24.01
CA LYS A 175 19.45 -17.35 -24.24
C LYS A 175 20.07 -17.90 -25.51
#